data_AF-A0A7S0B9P5-F1
#
_entry.id   AF-A0A7S0B9P5-F1
#
_cell.length_a   1.000
_cell.length_b   1.000
_cell.length_c   1.000
_cell.angle_alpha   90.00
_cell.angle_beta   90.00
_cell.angle_gamma   90.00
#
_symmetry.space_group_name_H-M   'P 1'
#
loop_
_entity.id
_entity.type
_entity.pdbx_description
1 polymer ?
#
loop_
_entity_poly.entity_id
_entity_poly.type
_entity_poly.pdbx_seq_one_letter_code
_entity_poly.pdbx_strand_id
1 'polypeptide(L)'
;MPVEHATLEDALPNGIDLGSNAFLLIHGWTAGPLLLDFVAKAKKPLVERPLTAAQLAETVHMEAGPLAILLRTCSILGYVAFDTLQDTYSLVPGPALDELEAQLGSSTPLAQALRRIYAEAMPPFKLPSMEATRCFEVWTECRPLWRSSSSTTLSVLLDGIVLAPLLTSITYFARWSEEGLDYGKDNSMDSFNFSELDAASRAALGGIFQELGVGTVTPEGILTMTPKGSLALQRCYSFYVPTSYSPLLSNFGRILTEEPGWGFESADPDETEIHVKRTLNVVGSGAQHQTLFKDMMRHINIVF
;
A
#
# COMPACT_ATOMS: atom_id res chain seq x y z
N MET A 1 10.60 -21.37 23.66
CA MET A 1 9.51 -21.75 22.74
C MET A 1 9.53 -20.76 21.60
N PRO A 2 9.58 -21.18 20.33
CA PRO A 2 9.41 -20.25 19.23
C PRO A 2 8.00 -19.67 19.36
N VAL A 3 7.89 -18.35 19.28
CA VAL A 3 6.60 -17.69 19.11
C VAL A 3 6.16 -18.04 17.69
N GLU A 4 5.15 -18.90 17.54
CA GLU A 4 4.45 -19.06 16.27
C GLU A 4 3.82 -17.71 15.94
N HIS A 5 4.51 -16.92 15.12
CA HIS A 5 3.92 -15.74 14.52
C HIS A 5 2.91 -16.22 13.48
N ALA A 6 1.63 -15.89 13.66
CA ALA A 6 0.62 -16.08 12.63
C ALA A 6 1.16 -15.50 11.32
N THR A 7 1.27 -16.33 10.30
CA THR A 7 1.78 -15.94 8.99
C THR A 7 0.70 -15.16 8.24
N LEU A 8 1.10 -14.33 7.27
CA LEU A 8 0.14 -13.65 6.38
C LEU A 8 -0.76 -14.65 5.64
N GLU A 9 -0.30 -15.89 5.44
CA GLU A 9 -1.06 -16.97 4.81
C GLU A 9 -2.23 -17.45 5.69
N ASP A 10 -2.07 -17.42 7.02
CA ASP A 10 -3.12 -17.80 7.97
C ASP A 10 -4.31 -16.82 7.97
N ALA A 11 -4.10 -15.59 7.49
CA ALA A 11 -5.11 -14.52 7.44
C ALA A 11 -5.96 -14.49 6.14
N LEU A 12 -5.67 -15.37 5.18
CA LEU A 12 -6.12 -15.23 3.79
C LEU A 12 -6.92 -16.38 3.14
N PRO A 13 -7.59 -17.32 3.85
CA PRO A 13 -8.24 -18.45 3.19
C PRO A 13 -9.35 -18.07 2.20
N ASN A 14 -9.90 -16.84 2.27
CA ASN A 14 -11.01 -16.37 1.42
C ASN A 14 -10.71 -15.08 0.62
N GLY A 15 -9.45 -14.65 0.54
CA GLY A 15 -9.07 -13.38 -0.13
C GLY A 15 -9.28 -12.12 0.73
N ILE A 16 -9.41 -10.95 0.08
CA ILE A 16 -9.58 -9.66 0.76
C ILE A 16 -11.03 -9.45 1.17
N ASP A 17 -11.23 -9.16 2.45
CA ASP A 17 -12.47 -8.66 3.04
C ASP A 17 -12.14 -7.36 3.80
N LEU A 18 -12.57 -6.22 3.25
CA LEU A 18 -12.32 -4.92 3.86
C LEU A 18 -12.85 -4.82 5.32
N GLY A 19 -13.82 -5.67 5.70
CA GLY A 19 -14.32 -5.75 7.05
C GLY A 19 -13.35 -6.40 8.05
N SER A 20 -12.48 -7.31 7.62
CA SER A 20 -11.67 -8.14 8.55
C SER A 20 -10.16 -8.05 8.32
N ASN A 21 -9.71 -7.82 7.09
CA ASN A 21 -8.28 -7.85 6.74
C ASN A 21 -7.85 -6.71 5.79
N ALA A 22 -8.56 -5.58 5.79
CA ALA A 22 -8.22 -4.39 4.99
C ALA A 22 -6.76 -3.91 5.12
N PHE A 23 -6.14 -4.10 6.30
CA PHE A 23 -4.76 -3.70 6.56
C PHE A 23 -3.73 -4.40 5.66
N LEU A 24 -4.06 -5.57 5.10
CA LEU A 24 -3.20 -6.29 4.15
C LEU A 24 -2.98 -5.49 2.86
N LEU A 25 -3.96 -4.69 2.44
CA LEU A 25 -3.80 -3.77 1.29
C LEU A 25 -2.73 -2.71 1.57
N ILE A 26 -2.64 -2.25 2.81
CA ILE A 26 -1.60 -1.31 3.23
C ILE A 26 -0.22 -1.95 3.30
N HIS A 27 -0.14 -3.23 3.69
CA HIS A 27 1.12 -3.96 3.57
C HIS A 27 1.57 -4.04 2.12
N GLY A 28 0.65 -4.30 1.19
CA GLY A 28 0.91 -4.26 -0.26
C GLY A 28 1.43 -2.92 -0.75
N TRP A 29 0.73 -1.84 -0.39
CA TRP A 29 1.14 -0.47 -0.71
C TRP A 29 2.51 -0.09 -0.14
N THR A 30 2.84 -0.54 1.07
CA THR A 30 4.10 -0.16 1.72
C THR A 30 5.26 -1.03 1.24
N ALA A 31 5.04 -2.33 1.05
CA ALA A 31 6.07 -3.28 0.62
C ALA A 31 6.31 -3.27 -0.89
N GLY A 32 5.36 -2.78 -1.70
CA GLY A 32 5.42 -2.82 -3.17
C GLY A 32 6.75 -2.30 -3.75
N PRO A 33 7.18 -1.06 -3.47
CA PRO A 33 8.43 -0.52 -4.00
C PRO A 33 9.64 -1.32 -3.53
N LEU A 34 9.64 -1.78 -2.28
CA LEU A 34 10.71 -2.58 -1.69
C LEU A 34 10.86 -3.93 -2.41
N LEU A 35 9.74 -4.61 -2.69
CA LEU A 35 9.74 -5.88 -3.42
C LEU A 35 10.18 -5.68 -4.87
N LEU A 36 9.72 -4.63 -5.53
CA LEU A 36 10.12 -4.27 -6.89
C LEU A 36 11.63 -4.02 -7.00
N ASP A 37 12.24 -3.33 -6.02
CA ASP A 37 13.67 -3.06 -6.00
C ASP A 37 14.50 -4.26 -5.49
N PHE A 38 13.93 -5.08 -4.60
CA PHE A 38 14.54 -6.33 -4.16
C PHE A 38 14.77 -7.27 -5.34
N VAL A 39 13.72 -7.56 -6.11
CA VAL A 39 13.81 -8.45 -7.29
C VAL A 39 14.73 -7.86 -8.34
N ALA A 40 14.66 -6.55 -8.59
CA ALA A 40 15.43 -5.91 -9.64
C ALA A 40 16.94 -5.84 -9.35
N LYS A 41 17.34 -5.68 -8.08
CA LYS A 41 18.73 -5.31 -7.73
C LYS A 41 19.35 -6.17 -6.63
N ALA A 42 18.64 -6.41 -5.52
CA ALA A 42 19.21 -7.02 -4.33
C ALA A 42 19.18 -8.56 -4.31
N LYS A 43 18.27 -9.20 -5.07
CA LYS A 43 18.11 -10.66 -5.08
C LYS A 43 19.37 -11.37 -5.59
N LYS A 44 19.91 -10.93 -6.74
CA LYS A 44 20.96 -11.67 -7.47
C LYS A 44 22.22 -11.96 -6.62
N PRO A 45 22.82 -10.99 -5.91
CA PRO A 45 23.99 -11.29 -5.08
C PRO A 45 23.71 -12.27 -3.93
N LEU A 46 22.48 -12.26 -3.39
CA LEU A 46 22.07 -13.18 -2.32
C LEU A 46 21.86 -14.62 -2.80
N VAL A 47 21.75 -14.86 -4.11
CA VAL A 47 21.80 -16.20 -4.71
C VAL A 47 23.20 -16.81 -4.56
N GLU A 48 24.23 -15.99 -4.68
CA GLU A 48 25.62 -16.45 -4.71
C GLU A 48 26.12 -16.82 -3.32
N ARG A 49 25.78 -15.99 -2.31
CA ARG A 49 26.15 -16.23 -0.91
C ARG A 49 25.34 -15.35 0.06
N PRO A 50 25.28 -15.70 1.35
CA PRO A 50 24.81 -14.80 2.38
C PRO A 50 25.68 -13.54 2.50
N LEU A 51 25.06 -12.39 2.71
CA LEU A 51 25.74 -11.08 2.79
C LEU A 51 25.16 -10.25 3.93
N THR A 52 26.01 -9.47 4.60
CA THR A 52 25.51 -8.41 5.49
C THR A 52 24.86 -7.29 4.66
N ALA A 53 24.03 -6.45 5.29
CA ALA A 53 23.44 -5.30 4.59
C ALA A 53 24.52 -4.38 3.98
N ALA A 54 25.65 -4.18 4.66
CA ALA A 54 26.76 -3.36 4.18
C ALA A 54 27.47 -4.00 2.96
N GLN A 55 27.71 -5.31 3.00
CA GLN A 55 28.35 -6.01 1.87
C GLN A 55 27.44 -6.04 0.64
N LEU A 56 26.13 -6.25 0.85
CA LEU A 56 25.17 -6.21 -0.25
C LEU A 56 25.09 -4.80 -0.83
N ALA A 57 24.98 -3.78 0.01
CA ALA A 57 24.98 -2.36 -0.39
C ALA A 57 26.18 -2.01 -1.27
N GLU A 58 27.39 -2.42 -0.88
CA GLU A 58 28.59 -2.23 -1.69
C GLU A 58 28.50 -2.96 -3.04
N THR A 59 27.99 -4.19 -3.03
CA THR A 59 27.87 -5.04 -4.24
C THR A 59 26.88 -4.48 -5.27
N VAL A 60 25.78 -3.87 -4.81
CA VAL A 60 24.70 -3.36 -5.70
C VAL A 60 24.68 -1.84 -5.81
N HIS A 61 25.70 -1.16 -5.28
CA HIS A 61 25.81 0.30 -5.24
C HIS A 61 24.55 0.96 -4.65
N MET A 62 24.19 0.52 -3.44
CA MET A 62 23.08 1.06 -2.66
C MET A 62 23.53 1.58 -1.30
N GLU A 63 22.65 2.31 -0.64
CA GLU A 63 22.79 2.80 0.72
C GLU A 63 22.36 1.74 1.74
N ALA A 64 23.24 1.42 2.69
CA ALA A 64 23.06 0.29 3.62
C ALA A 64 21.84 0.47 4.54
N GLY A 65 21.51 1.69 4.95
CA GLY A 65 20.37 1.98 5.83
C GLY A 65 19.02 1.62 5.19
N PRO A 66 18.64 2.27 4.08
CA PRO A 66 17.42 1.92 3.33
C PRO A 66 17.40 0.46 2.85
N LEU A 67 18.55 -0.09 2.45
CA LEU A 67 18.65 -1.50 2.07
C LEU A 67 18.34 -2.44 3.23
N ALA A 68 18.75 -2.13 4.46
CA ALA A 68 18.41 -2.93 5.63
C ALA A 68 16.89 -2.94 5.90
N ILE A 69 16.18 -1.85 5.61
CA ILE A 69 14.71 -1.77 5.72
C ILE A 69 14.06 -2.69 4.68
N LEU A 70 14.55 -2.66 3.43
CA LEU A 70 14.13 -3.57 2.36
C LEU A 70 14.34 -5.03 2.78
N LEU A 71 15.54 -5.39 3.22
CA LEU A 71 15.89 -6.76 3.60
C LEU A 71 15.07 -7.25 4.81
N ARG A 72 14.84 -6.39 5.81
CA ARG A 72 13.97 -6.71 6.94
C ARG A 72 12.54 -6.97 6.47
N THR A 73 12.04 -6.20 5.52
CA THR A 73 10.70 -6.38 4.96
C THR A 73 10.59 -7.71 4.21
N CYS A 74 11.57 -8.00 3.34
CA CYS A 74 11.66 -9.30 2.67
C CYS A 74 11.80 -10.47 3.66
N SER A 75 12.43 -10.24 4.82
CA SER A 75 12.55 -11.26 5.86
C SER A 75 11.24 -11.52 6.60
N ILE A 76 10.49 -10.48 6.95
CA ILE A 76 9.14 -10.60 7.52
C ILE A 76 8.20 -11.33 6.54
N LEU A 77 8.34 -11.07 5.24
CA LEU A 77 7.56 -11.72 4.18
C LEU A 77 8.06 -13.13 3.82
N GLY A 78 9.15 -13.60 4.43
CA GLY A 78 9.67 -14.96 4.24
C GLY A 78 10.52 -15.18 2.98
N TYR A 79 10.87 -14.14 2.23
CA TYR A 79 11.74 -14.24 1.04
C TYR A 79 13.23 -14.29 1.39
N VAL A 80 13.60 -13.79 2.57
CA VAL A 80 14.98 -13.69 3.04
C VAL A 80 15.08 -14.17 4.49
N ALA A 81 16.05 -15.02 4.81
CA ALA A 81 16.39 -15.37 6.18
C ALA A 81 17.50 -14.44 6.69
N PHE A 82 17.42 -14.08 7.97
CA PHE A 82 18.46 -13.31 8.65
C PHE A 82 19.13 -14.16 9.73
N ASP A 83 20.44 -14.32 9.64
CA ASP A 83 21.26 -15.01 10.64
C ASP A 83 21.78 -13.99 11.66
N THR A 84 21.27 -14.07 12.89
CA THR A 84 21.64 -13.17 13.99
C THR A 84 23.08 -13.34 14.49
N LEU A 85 23.71 -14.50 14.25
CA LEU A 85 25.09 -14.75 14.67
C LEU A 85 26.09 -14.16 13.68
N GLN A 86 25.76 -14.21 12.40
CA GLN A 86 26.62 -13.73 11.32
C GLN A 86 26.26 -12.32 10.82
N ASP A 87 25.10 -11.79 11.23
CA ASP A 87 24.52 -10.53 10.72
C ASP A 87 24.35 -10.54 9.19
N THR A 88 24.02 -11.72 8.64
CA THR A 88 23.89 -11.91 7.19
C THR A 88 22.47 -12.26 6.78
N TYR A 89 22.13 -11.87 5.56
CA TYR A 89 20.90 -12.20 4.88
C TYR A 89 21.15 -13.27 3.82
N SER A 90 20.24 -14.22 3.67
CA SER A 90 20.26 -15.23 2.61
C SER A 90 18.87 -15.43 2.01
N LEU A 91 18.77 -15.79 0.73
CA LEU A 91 17.47 -16.11 0.14
C LEU A 91 16.86 -17.34 0.80
N VAL A 92 15.53 -17.35 0.91
CA VAL A 92 14.75 -18.55 1.23
C VAL A 92 14.25 -19.14 -0.09
N PRO A 93 14.90 -20.19 -0.64
CA PRO A 93 14.49 -20.77 -1.90
C PRO A 93 13.13 -21.46 -1.75
N GLY A 94 12.26 -21.30 -2.75
CA GLY A 94 10.97 -21.96 -2.80
C GLY A 94 9.99 -21.31 -3.77
N PRO A 95 8.82 -21.93 -3.97
CA PRO A 95 7.83 -21.49 -4.95
C PRO A 95 7.41 -20.01 -4.79
N ALA A 96 7.32 -19.53 -3.55
CA ALA A 96 6.96 -18.14 -3.27
C ALA A 96 7.99 -17.14 -3.80
N LEU A 97 9.29 -17.45 -3.72
CA LEU A 97 10.36 -16.60 -4.23
C LEU A 97 10.42 -16.65 -5.77
N ASP A 98 10.22 -17.83 -6.36
CA ASP A 98 10.18 -18.01 -7.81
C ASP A 98 9.01 -17.23 -8.43
N GLU A 99 7.86 -17.25 -7.78
CA GLU A 99 6.68 -16.51 -8.20
C GLU A 99 6.84 -15.00 -8.04
N LEU A 100 7.46 -14.55 -6.94
CA LEU A 100 7.82 -13.13 -6.75
C LEU A 100 8.69 -12.63 -7.92
N GLU A 101 9.71 -13.40 -8.32
CA GLU A 101 10.56 -13.06 -9.46
C GLU A 101 9.80 -13.07 -10.79
N ALA A 102 8.97 -14.09 -11.02
CA ALA A 102 8.20 -14.22 -12.25
C ALA A 102 7.24 -13.02 -12.46
N GLN A 103 6.62 -12.53 -11.39
CA GLN A 103 5.69 -11.40 -11.44
C GLN A 103 6.42 -10.05 -11.48
N LEU A 104 7.42 -9.86 -10.61
CA LEU A 104 8.05 -8.55 -10.36
C LEU A 104 9.43 -8.37 -11.00
N GLY A 105 9.85 -9.28 -11.89
CA GLY A 105 11.06 -9.13 -12.67
C GLY A 105 11.12 -7.77 -13.38
N SER A 106 12.29 -7.11 -13.39
CA SER A 106 12.44 -5.73 -13.87
C SER A 106 12.02 -5.50 -15.33
N SER A 107 11.99 -6.56 -16.14
CA SER A 107 11.55 -6.53 -17.53
C SER A 107 10.06 -6.86 -17.74
N THR A 108 9.31 -7.18 -16.69
CA THR A 108 7.90 -7.56 -16.85
C THR A 108 7.02 -6.31 -17.05
N PRO A 109 6.01 -6.36 -17.94
CA PRO A 109 5.02 -5.29 -18.05
C PRO A 109 4.31 -5.00 -16.74
N LEU A 110 4.10 -6.03 -15.92
CA LEU A 110 3.51 -5.91 -14.58
C LEU A 110 4.35 -5.04 -13.66
N ALA A 111 5.65 -5.30 -13.52
CA ALA A 111 6.51 -4.51 -12.66
C ALA A 111 6.53 -3.03 -13.08
N GLN A 112 6.52 -2.75 -14.38
CA GLN A 112 6.43 -1.40 -14.92
C GLN A 112 5.08 -0.74 -14.59
N ALA A 113 3.98 -1.44 -14.80
CA ALA A 113 2.63 -0.97 -14.47
C ALA A 113 2.49 -0.62 -12.98
N LEU A 114 3.01 -1.46 -12.09
CA LEU A 114 2.98 -1.21 -10.64
C LEU A 114 3.85 -0.02 -10.23
N ARG A 115 5.05 0.15 -10.82
CA ARG A 115 5.88 1.36 -10.58
C ARG A 115 5.16 2.63 -11.01
N ARG A 116 4.41 2.57 -12.12
CA ARG A 116 3.61 3.70 -12.60
C ARG A 116 2.48 4.07 -11.64
N ILE A 117 1.92 3.14 -10.88
CA ILE A 117 0.93 3.49 -9.84
C ILE A 117 1.57 4.41 -8.79
N TYR A 118 2.77 4.11 -8.30
CA TYR A 118 3.47 4.98 -7.35
C TYR A 118 3.85 6.33 -7.96
N ALA A 119 4.24 6.37 -9.24
CA ALA A 119 4.69 7.58 -9.90
C ALA A 119 3.52 8.49 -10.36
N GLU A 120 2.41 7.89 -10.80
CA GLU A 120 1.34 8.59 -11.52
C GLU A 120 0.00 8.59 -10.78
N ALA A 121 -0.21 7.79 -9.71
CA ALA A 121 -1.49 7.68 -9.01
C ALA A 121 -1.34 7.86 -7.49
N MET A 122 -0.65 8.94 -7.09
CA MET A 122 -0.45 9.29 -5.69
C MET A 122 -1.75 9.82 -5.06
N PRO A 123 -2.25 9.23 -3.96
CA PRO A 123 -3.46 9.69 -3.30
C PRO A 123 -3.21 10.94 -2.42
N PRO A 124 -4.27 11.73 -2.13
CA PRO A 124 -5.63 11.58 -2.63
C PRO A 124 -5.78 12.24 -4.03
N PHE A 125 -6.62 11.64 -4.88
CA PHE A 125 -7.03 12.17 -6.20
C PHE A 125 -8.55 12.08 -6.36
N LYS A 126 -9.14 12.94 -7.19
CA LYS A 126 -10.60 12.94 -7.44
C LYS A 126 -10.98 11.88 -8.48
N LEU A 127 -12.25 11.51 -8.53
CA LEU A 127 -12.80 10.66 -9.58
C LEU A 127 -13.87 11.47 -10.33
N PRO A 128 -13.82 11.57 -11.67
CA PRO A 128 -12.81 11.03 -12.59
C PRO A 128 -11.46 11.76 -12.53
N SER A 129 -10.36 11.04 -12.79
CA SER A 129 -9.04 11.62 -13.03
C SER A 129 -8.11 10.63 -13.75
N MET A 130 -6.96 11.10 -14.24
CA MET A 130 -5.95 10.25 -14.88
C MET A 130 -5.36 9.21 -13.92
N GLU A 131 -5.19 9.59 -12.65
CA GLU A 131 -4.74 8.73 -11.57
C GLU A 131 -5.71 7.56 -11.36
N ALA A 132 -7.02 7.85 -11.30
CA ALA A 132 -8.06 6.84 -11.18
C ALA A 132 -8.08 5.90 -12.40
N THR A 133 -7.99 6.46 -13.61
CA THR A 133 -7.89 5.68 -14.85
C THR A 133 -6.69 4.74 -14.82
N ARG A 134 -5.52 5.20 -14.35
CA ARG A 134 -4.34 4.34 -14.21
C ARG A 134 -4.60 3.16 -13.26
N CYS A 135 -5.24 3.40 -12.11
CA CYS A 135 -5.62 2.32 -11.20
C CYS A 135 -6.56 1.31 -11.88
N PHE A 136 -7.58 1.78 -12.63
CA PHE A 136 -8.54 0.90 -13.31
C PHE A 136 -7.92 0.11 -14.48
N GLU A 137 -7.00 0.70 -15.24
CA GLU A 137 -6.25 0.02 -16.29
C GLU A 137 -5.40 -1.11 -15.71
N VAL A 138 -4.58 -0.82 -14.68
CA VAL A 138 -3.75 -1.84 -14.04
C VAL A 138 -4.60 -2.93 -13.40
N TRP A 139 -5.73 -2.57 -12.78
CA TRP A 139 -6.66 -3.55 -12.23
C TRP A 139 -7.27 -4.45 -13.31
N THR A 140 -7.68 -3.90 -14.45
CA THR A 140 -8.35 -4.68 -15.50
C THR A 140 -7.36 -5.52 -16.31
N GLU A 141 -6.23 -4.93 -16.69
CA GLU A 141 -5.28 -5.53 -17.63
C GLU A 141 -4.25 -6.42 -16.95
N CYS A 142 -3.76 -6.02 -15.77
CA CYS A 142 -2.65 -6.72 -15.11
C CYS A 142 -3.11 -7.68 -14.02
N ARG A 143 -4.19 -7.36 -13.29
CA ARG A 143 -4.65 -8.19 -12.17
C ARG A 143 -4.88 -9.67 -12.51
N PRO A 144 -5.42 -10.05 -13.67
CA PRO A 144 -5.59 -11.47 -13.99
C PRO A 144 -4.27 -12.27 -13.90
N LEU A 145 -3.13 -11.64 -14.16
CA LEU A 145 -1.80 -12.27 -14.12
C LEU A 145 -1.38 -12.67 -12.71
N TRP A 146 -1.58 -11.78 -11.72
CA TRP A 146 -1.23 -12.09 -10.33
C TRP A 146 -2.37 -12.71 -9.56
N ARG A 147 -3.63 -12.57 -9.99
CA ARG A 147 -4.75 -13.27 -9.36
C ARG A 147 -4.62 -14.79 -9.51
N SER A 148 -4.01 -15.26 -10.61
CA SER A 148 -3.68 -16.66 -10.81
C SER A 148 -2.42 -17.12 -10.08
N SER A 149 -1.79 -16.27 -9.28
CA SER A 149 -0.62 -16.60 -8.47
C SER A 149 -0.95 -17.72 -7.48
N SER A 150 -0.01 -18.64 -7.28
CA SER A 150 -0.09 -19.69 -6.27
C SER A 150 0.06 -19.14 -4.85
N SER A 151 0.78 -18.03 -4.70
CA SER A 151 0.92 -17.28 -3.45
C SER A 151 -0.23 -16.31 -3.29
N THR A 152 -1.21 -16.67 -2.45
CA THR A 152 -2.32 -15.80 -2.06
C THR A 152 -1.81 -14.51 -1.40
N THR A 153 -0.76 -14.60 -0.59
CA THR A 153 -0.14 -13.45 0.06
C THR A 153 0.38 -12.45 -0.97
N LEU A 154 1.14 -12.91 -1.97
CA LEU A 154 1.63 -12.04 -3.03
C LEU A 154 0.47 -11.37 -3.78
N SER A 155 -0.57 -12.14 -4.15
CA SER A 155 -1.75 -11.59 -4.84
C SER A 155 -2.39 -10.43 -4.06
N VAL A 156 -2.51 -10.58 -2.75
CA VAL A 156 -3.11 -9.54 -1.87
C VAL A 156 -2.20 -8.33 -1.72
N LEU A 157 -0.87 -8.54 -1.64
CA LEU A 157 0.08 -7.43 -1.63
C LEU A 157 0.00 -6.63 -2.94
N LEU A 158 -0.13 -7.30 -4.08
CA LEU A 158 -0.25 -6.64 -5.38
C LEU A 158 -1.61 -5.94 -5.55
N ASP A 159 -2.70 -6.52 -5.06
CA ASP A 159 -3.98 -5.83 -4.94
C ASP A 159 -3.85 -4.54 -4.11
N GLY A 160 -3.07 -4.58 -3.03
CA GLY A 160 -2.77 -3.41 -2.19
C GLY A 160 -2.15 -2.23 -2.92
N ILE A 161 -1.27 -2.48 -3.89
CA ILE A 161 -0.63 -1.42 -4.68
C ILE A 161 -1.68 -0.59 -5.43
N VAL A 162 -2.73 -1.23 -5.95
CA VAL A 162 -3.78 -0.57 -6.75
C VAL A 162 -4.93 -0.06 -5.88
N LEU A 163 -5.39 -0.87 -4.93
CA LEU A 163 -6.58 -0.57 -4.14
C LEU A 163 -6.33 0.44 -3.04
N ALA A 164 -5.15 0.45 -2.40
CA ALA A 164 -4.87 1.42 -1.34
C ALA A 164 -5.00 2.89 -1.80
N PRO A 165 -4.39 3.33 -2.91
CA PRO A 165 -4.54 4.72 -3.36
C PRO A 165 -5.97 5.01 -3.82
N LEU A 166 -6.62 4.08 -4.53
CA LEU A 166 -8.00 4.24 -4.99
C LEU A 166 -9.00 4.38 -3.81
N LEU A 167 -8.94 3.49 -2.83
CA LEU A 167 -9.83 3.52 -1.67
C LEU A 167 -9.53 4.73 -0.76
N THR A 168 -8.26 5.12 -0.63
CA THR A 168 -7.89 6.36 0.06
C THR A 168 -8.55 7.55 -0.60
N SER A 169 -8.39 7.70 -1.92
CA SER A 169 -8.97 8.79 -2.71
C SER A 169 -10.49 8.86 -2.61
N ILE A 170 -11.18 7.73 -2.80
CA ILE A 170 -12.65 7.66 -2.73
C ILE A 170 -13.15 8.06 -1.34
N THR A 171 -12.57 7.48 -0.28
CA THR A 171 -13.04 7.76 1.08
C THR A 171 -12.61 9.15 1.56
N TYR A 172 -11.49 9.68 1.08
CA TYR A 172 -11.01 11.01 1.44
C TYR A 172 -11.99 12.07 0.94
N PHE A 173 -12.29 12.08 -0.36
CA PHE A 173 -13.17 13.10 -0.93
C PHE A 173 -14.65 12.93 -0.58
N ALA A 174 -15.04 11.79 0.00
CA ALA A 174 -16.37 11.62 0.59
C ALA A 174 -16.57 12.44 1.88
N ARG A 175 -15.49 12.94 2.50
CA ARG A 175 -15.55 13.66 3.78
C ARG A 175 -14.71 14.94 3.83
N TRP A 176 -13.61 15.01 3.09
CA TRP A 176 -12.62 16.06 3.21
C TRP A 176 -12.48 16.85 1.91
N SER A 177 -12.23 18.15 2.02
CA SER A 177 -11.78 18.99 0.89
C SER A 177 -10.32 18.70 0.54
N GLU A 178 -9.82 19.29 -0.56
CA GLU A 178 -8.40 19.17 -0.95
C GLU A 178 -7.46 19.71 0.13
N GLU A 179 -7.90 20.72 0.88
CA GLU A 179 -7.20 21.34 2.01
C GLU A 179 -7.40 20.58 3.33
N GLY A 180 -8.14 19.46 3.32
CA GLY A 180 -8.41 18.65 4.52
C GLY A 180 -9.48 19.23 5.43
N LEU A 181 -10.37 20.09 4.93
CA LEU A 181 -11.50 20.59 5.70
C LEU A 181 -12.63 19.55 5.75
N ASP A 182 -13.14 19.26 6.96
CA ASP A 182 -14.24 18.29 7.17
C ASP A 182 -15.56 18.89 6.65
N TYR A 183 -16.21 18.23 5.70
CA TYR A 183 -17.56 18.61 5.24
C TYR A 183 -18.65 18.34 6.28
N GLY A 184 -18.31 17.68 7.40
CA GLY A 184 -19.24 17.31 8.46
C GLY A 184 -19.69 15.86 8.33
N LYS A 185 -20.27 15.34 9.43
CA LYS A 185 -20.68 13.94 9.54
C LYS A 185 -22.02 13.63 8.87
N ASP A 186 -22.82 14.65 8.57
CA ASP A 186 -24.17 14.44 8.05
C ASP A 186 -24.07 13.96 6.60
N ASN A 187 -24.37 12.67 6.40
CA ASN A 187 -24.36 11.93 5.13
C ASN A 187 -22.99 11.56 4.53
N SER A 188 -21.88 11.78 5.25
CA SER A 188 -20.55 11.35 4.76
C SER A 188 -20.53 9.82 4.63
N MET A 189 -20.27 9.30 3.43
CA MET A 189 -20.23 7.86 3.09
C MET A 189 -21.59 7.17 2.85
N ASP A 190 -22.74 7.85 2.82
CA ASP A 190 -24.03 7.19 2.66
C ASP A 190 -24.38 6.85 1.21
N SER A 191 -23.85 7.61 0.25
CA SER A 191 -23.99 7.34 -1.17
C SER A 191 -22.77 7.84 -1.94
N PHE A 192 -22.41 7.13 -3.00
CA PHE A 192 -21.36 7.56 -3.92
C PHE A 192 -21.94 7.64 -5.32
N ASN A 193 -21.62 8.73 -6.00
CA ASN A 193 -22.01 8.97 -7.38
C ASN A 193 -20.76 9.03 -8.25
N PHE A 194 -20.63 8.05 -9.15
CA PHE A 194 -19.56 7.89 -10.11
C PHE A 194 -20.06 8.06 -11.55
N SER A 195 -21.17 8.75 -11.77
CA SER A 195 -21.76 8.97 -13.10
C SER A 195 -20.81 9.67 -14.08
N GLU A 196 -19.87 10.45 -13.58
CA GLU A 196 -18.85 11.15 -14.37
C GLU A 196 -17.70 10.25 -14.85
N LEU A 197 -17.52 9.06 -14.28
CA LEU A 197 -16.56 8.07 -14.81
C LEU A 197 -17.03 7.58 -16.17
N ASP A 198 -16.11 7.24 -17.08
CA ASP A 198 -16.48 6.54 -18.31
C ASP A 198 -17.02 5.11 -18.03
N ALA A 199 -17.64 4.49 -19.03
CA ALA A 199 -18.28 3.17 -18.86
C ALA A 199 -17.30 2.05 -18.47
N ALA A 200 -16.05 2.08 -18.95
CA ALA A 200 -15.04 1.08 -18.63
C ALA A 200 -14.56 1.25 -17.18
N SER A 201 -14.29 2.49 -16.77
CA SER A 201 -13.94 2.86 -15.40
C SER A 201 -15.05 2.49 -14.41
N ARG A 202 -16.33 2.74 -14.75
CA ARG A 202 -17.48 2.31 -13.93
C ARG A 202 -17.57 0.79 -13.82
N ALA A 203 -17.34 0.06 -14.91
CA ALA A 203 -17.35 -1.40 -14.89
C ALA A 203 -16.22 -1.97 -14.01
N ALA A 204 -15.01 -1.42 -14.13
CA ALA A 204 -13.87 -1.79 -13.29
C ALA A 204 -14.16 -1.52 -11.80
N LEU A 205 -14.62 -0.31 -11.46
CA LEU A 205 -14.99 0.06 -10.09
C LEU A 205 -16.13 -0.80 -9.54
N GLY A 206 -17.13 -1.10 -10.36
CA GLY A 206 -18.23 -2.00 -10.01
C GLY A 206 -17.74 -3.40 -9.67
N GLY A 207 -16.82 -3.95 -10.48
CA GLY A 207 -16.17 -5.24 -10.21
C GLY A 207 -15.36 -5.23 -8.92
N ILE A 208 -14.58 -4.15 -8.67
CA ILE A 208 -13.83 -3.96 -7.42
C ILE A 208 -14.77 -3.98 -6.21
N PHE A 209 -15.82 -3.16 -6.21
CA PHE A 209 -16.73 -3.06 -5.08
C PHE A 209 -17.55 -4.32 -4.86
N GLN A 210 -17.92 -5.02 -5.92
CA GLN A 210 -18.58 -6.31 -5.80
C GLN A 210 -17.64 -7.35 -5.16
N GLU A 211 -16.40 -7.44 -5.61
CA GLU A 211 -15.40 -8.38 -5.09
C GLU A 211 -15.03 -8.10 -3.63
N LEU A 212 -14.93 -6.82 -3.26
CA LEU A 212 -14.66 -6.40 -1.89
C LEU A 212 -15.90 -6.45 -0.97
N GLY A 213 -17.06 -6.84 -1.49
CA GLY A 213 -18.32 -6.89 -0.74
C GLY A 213 -18.86 -5.52 -0.31
N VAL A 214 -18.40 -4.45 -0.95
CA VAL A 214 -18.82 -3.07 -0.66
C VAL A 214 -20.26 -2.85 -1.12
N GLY A 215 -20.60 -3.27 -2.33
CA GLY A 215 -21.90 -3.02 -2.94
C GLY A 215 -21.89 -3.21 -4.45
N THR A 216 -22.96 -2.75 -5.10
CA THR A 216 -23.12 -2.80 -6.55
C THR A 216 -23.16 -1.39 -7.13
N VAL A 217 -22.42 -1.16 -8.22
CA VAL A 217 -22.45 0.10 -8.97
C VAL A 217 -23.41 -0.08 -10.15
N THR A 218 -24.41 0.79 -10.29
CA THR A 218 -25.32 0.75 -11.43
C THR A 218 -24.61 1.19 -12.72
N PRO A 219 -25.16 0.89 -13.91
CA PRO A 219 -24.60 1.38 -15.19
C PRO A 219 -24.45 2.91 -15.26
N GLU A 220 -25.28 3.65 -14.52
CA GLU A 220 -25.27 5.11 -14.36
C GLU A 220 -24.24 5.59 -13.32
N GLY A 221 -23.53 4.69 -12.64
CA GLY A 221 -22.47 5.03 -11.68
C GLY A 221 -22.94 5.24 -10.24
N ILE A 222 -24.17 4.86 -9.89
CA ILE A 222 -24.66 4.99 -8.52
C ILE A 222 -24.26 3.76 -7.71
N LEU A 223 -23.56 3.95 -6.58
CA LEU A 223 -23.22 2.85 -5.67
C LEU A 223 -24.40 2.57 -4.72
N THR A 224 -24.97 1.37 -4.83
CA THR A 224 -25.84 0.81 -3.79
C THR A 224 -24.98 -0.01 -2.83
N MET A 225 -24.74 0.53 -1.65
CA MET A 225 -23.81 -0.03 -0.68
C MET A 225 -24.48 -1.03 0.26
N THR A 226 -23.75 -2.07 0.66
CA THR A 226 -24.19 -2.98 1.73
C THR A 226 -23.89 -2.38 3.10
N PRO A 227 -24.61 -2.77 4.18
CA PRO A 227 -24.29 -2.32 5.53
C PRO A 227 -22.84 -2.67 5.95
N LYS A 228 -22.36 -3.85 5.55
CA LYS A 228 -20.97 -4.27 5.79
C LYS A 228 -19.99 -3.40 5.01
N GLY A 229 -20.30 -3.10 3.74
CA GLY A 229 -19.51 -2.26 2.87
C GLY A 229 -19.33 -0.84 3.39
N SER A 230 -20.40 -0.23 3.91
CA SER A 230 -20.35 1.10 4.55
C SER A 230 -19.34 1.13 5.69
N LEU A 231 -19.45 0.19 6.63
CA LEU A 231 -18.54 0.09 7.75
C LEU A 231 -17.11 -0.20 7.29
N ALA A 232 -16.94 -1.03 6.25
CA ALA A 232 -15.65 -1.40 5.72
C ALA A 232 -14.94 -0.20 5.06
N LEU A 233 -15.65 0.61 4.26
CA LEU A 233 -15.09 1.83 3.69
C LEU A 233 -14.72 2.86 4.77
N GLN A 234 -15.51 2.98 5.84
CA GLN A 234 -15.13 3.83 6.97
C GLN A 234 -13.80 3.38 7.63
N ARG A 235 -13.46 2.10 7.58
CA ARG A 235 -12.18 1.60 8.12
C ARG A 235 -10.99 1.94 7.23
N CYS A 236 -11.21 2.28 5.96
CA CYS A 236 -10.16 2.76 5.06
C CYS A 236 -9.55 4.10 5.50
N TYR A 237 -10.11 4.80 6.50
CA TYR A 237 -9.41 5.92 7.15
C TYR A 237 -8.03 5.51 7.71
N SER A 238 -7.86 4.24 8.08
CA SER A 238 -6.55 3.71 8.49
C SER A 238 -5.50 3.74 7.39
N PHE A 239 -5.90 3.94 6.13
CA PHE A 239 -5.01 3.96 4.97
C PHE A 239 -4.33 5.30 4.78
N TYR A 240 -4.89 6.38 5.34
CA TYR A 240 -4.47 7.75 5.05
C TYR A 240 -3.03 8.01 5.47
N VAL A 241 -2.63 7.56 6.65
CA VAL A 241 -1.25 7.73 7.12
C VAL A 241 -0.26 6.96 6.23
N PRO A 242 -0.39 5.65 5.98
CA PRO A 242 0.51 4.94 5.07
C PRO A 242 0.56 5.52 3.66
N THR A 243 -0.60 5.86 3.09
CA THR A 243 -0.68 6.37 1.72
C THR A 243 -0.21 7.81 1.58
N SER A 244 -0.20 8.59 2.67
CA SER A 244 0.40 9.92 2.69
C SER A 244 1.90 9.91 2.40
N TYR A 245 2.60 8.80 2.64
CA TYR A 245 4.01 8.63 2.28
C TYR A 245 4.22 8.18 0.83
N SER A 246 3.20 8.34 -0.03
CA SER A 246 3.33 8.10 -1.47
C SER A 246 4.54 8.79 -2.13
N PRO A 247 4.95 10.03 -1.77
CA PRO A 247 6.14 10.64 -2.36
C PRO A 247 7.41 9.88 -1.98
N LEU A 248 7.58 9.52 -0.70
CA LEU A 248 8.70 8.71 -0.22
C LEU A 248 8.75 7.34 -0.90
N LEU A 249 7.62 6.65 -1.00
CA LEU A 249 7.54 5.34 -1.62
C LEU A 249 7.84 5.38 -3.13
N SER A 250 7.39 6.42 -3.83
CA SER A 250 7.71 6.62 -5.26
C SER A 250 9.19 6.93 -5.51
N ASN A 251 9.88 7.53 -4.53
CA ASN A 251 11.30 7.85 -4.59
C ASN A 251 12.17 6.81 -3.88
N PHE A 252 11.62 5.66 -3.48
CA PHE A 252 12.38 4.64 -2.74
C PHE A 252 13.62 4.15 -3.51
N GLY A 253 13.52 4.02 -4.84
CA GLY A 253 14.66 3.70 -5.68
C GLY A 253 15.80 4.73 -5.61
N ARG A 254 15.47 6.04 -5.56
CA ARG A 254 16.44 7.13 -5.38
C ARG A 254 17.05 7.12 -3.97
N ILE A 255 16.21 6.88 -2.95
CA ILE A 255 16.64 6.73 -1.56
C ILE A 255 17.64 5.57 -1.41
N LEU A 256 17.43 4.49 -2.16
CA LEU A 256 18.32 3.33 -2.15
C LEU A 256 19.68 3.59 -2.81
N THR A 257 19.79 4.47 -3.81
CA THR A 257 21.01 4.53 -4.66
C THR A 257 21.69 5.89 -4.74
N GLU A 258 20.99 6.98 -4.47
CA GLU A 258 21.47 8.33 -4.79
C GLU A 258 21.42 9.25 -3.58
N GLU A 259 20.31 9.25 -2.84
CA GLU A 259 20.05 10.25 -1.80
C GLU A 259 19.27 9.62 -0.63
N PRO A 260 19.95 8.97 0.33
CA PRO A 260 19.30 8.28 1.44
C PRO A 260 18.52 9.23 2.36
N GLY A 261 18.89 10.52 2.38
CA GLY A 261 18.21 11.59 3.10
C GLY A 261 17.13 12.33 2.30
N TRP A 262 16.74 11.83 1.12
CA TRP A 262 15.80 12.52 0.23
C TRP A 262 14.51 12.90 0.97
N GLY A 263 14.13 14.17 0.84
CA GLY A 263 12.94 14.74 1.45
C GLY A 263 13.02 14.98 2.96
N PHE A 264 14.16 14.72 3.60
CA PHE A 264 14.45 15.05 4.99
C PHE A 264 15.58 16.09 5.15
N GLU A 265 16.55 16.09 4.24
CA GLU A 265 17.76 16.94 4.37
C GLU A 265 17.65 18.29 3.64
N SER A 266 16.73 18.42 2.70
CA SER A 266 16.44 19.67 1.99
C SER A 266 15.26 20.37 2.65
N ALA A 267 15.54 21.33 3.53
CA ALA A 267 14.56 22.34 3.92
C ALA A 267 14.20 23.12 2.66
N ASP A 268 13.05 22.81 2.07
CA ASP A 268 12.38 23.73 1.16
C ASP A 268 12.35 25.12 1.85
N PRO A 269 12.65 26.23 1.16
CA PRO A 269 12.52 27.57 1.73
C PRO A 269 11.15 27.83 2.39
N ASP A 270 10.12 27.06 2.04
CA ASP A 270 8.78 27.11 2.64
C ASP A 270 8.55 26.05 3.76
N GLU A 271 9.60 25.39 4.27
CA GLU A 271 9.55 24.29 5.26
C GLU A 271 8.58 23.14 4.90
N THR A 272 8.25 22.99 3.61
CA THR A 272 7.25 22.02 3.16
C THR A 272 7.87 20.62 3.09
N GLU A 273 7.31 19.67 3.82
CA GLU A 273 7.74 18.28 3.79
C GLU A 273 7.39 17.62 2.45
N ILE A 274 8.38 17.40 1.60
CA ILE A 274 8.16 16.81 0.25
C ILE A 274 8.02 15.28 0.28
N HIS A 275 8.48 14.62 1.35
CA HIS A 275 8.43 13.16 1.49
C HIS A 275 7.03 12.63 1.85
N VAL A 276 6.10 13.52 2.23
CA VAL A 276 4.78 13.16 2.73
C VAL A 276 3.72 14.16 2.25
N LYS A 277 2.53 13.68 1.90
CA LYS A 277 1.34 14.50 1.70
C LYS A 277 0.80 14.93 3.08
N ARG A 278 1.36 16.02 3.63
CA ARG A 278 1.12 16.45 5.01
C ARG A 278 -0.37 16.60 5.37
N THR A 279 -1.18 17.17 4.48
CA THR A 279 -2.64 17.29 4.71
C THR A 279 -3.30 15.93 4.92
N LEU A 280 -3.05 14.95 4.03
CA LEU A 280 -3.57 13.60 4.17
C LEU A 280 -3.04 12.91 5.44
N ASN A 281 -1.77 13.12 5.77
CA ASN A 281 -1.15 12.57 6.98
C ASN A 281 -1.80 13.11 8.26
N VAL A 282 -2.03 14.42 8.35
CA VAL A 282 -2.66 15.07 9.51
C VAL A 282 -4.11 14.63 9.67
N VAL A 283 -4.87 14.58 8.58
CA VAL A 283 -6.26 14.09 8.60
C VAL A 283 -6.30 12.62 9.06
N GLY A 284 -5.45 11.78 8.49
CA GLY A 284 -5.37 10.36 8.83
C GLY A 284 -4.95 10.10 10.28
N SER A 285 -3.87 10.73 10.71
CA SER A 285 -3.34 10.56 12.08
C SER A 285 -4.28 11.17 13.12
N GLY A 286 -4.90 12.32 12.83
CA GLY A 286 -5.92 12.92 13.69
C GLY A 286 -7.11 11.99 13.94
N ALA A 287 -7.61 11.32 12.88
CA ALA A 287 -8.67 10.33 13.02
C ALA A 287 -8.25 9.11 13.86
N GLN A 288 -7.01 8.65 13.73
CA GLN A 288 -6.45 7.55 14.52
C GLN A 288 -6.22 7.95 16.00
N HIS A 289 -5.68 9.14 16.27
CA HIS A 289 -5.41 9.59 17.64
C HIS A 289 -6.69 9.90 18.44
N GLN A 290 -7.79 10.24 17.78
CA GLN A 290 -9.08 10.47 18.46
C GLN A 290 -9.57 9.28 19.28
N THR A 291 -9.26 8.04 18.89
CA THR A 291 -9.61 6.86 19.70
C THR A 291 -8.80 6.83 20.99
N LEU A 292 -7.49 7.09 20.92
CA LEU A 292 -6.60 7.17 22.08
C LEU A 292 -7.01 8.32 23.02
N PHE A 293 -7.44 9.47 22.48
CA PHE A 293 -7.93 10.57 23.31
C PHE A 293 -9.22 10.22 24.06
N LYS A 294 -10.14 9.45 23.44
CA LYS A 294 -11.35 8.98 24.15
C LYS A 294 -10.99 8.07 25.33
N ASP A 295 -10.03 7.17 25.14
CA ASP A 295 -9.56 6.29 26.21
C ASP A 295 -8.87 7.07 27.32
N MET A 296 -8.03 8.05 26.96
CA MET A 296 -7.42 8.97 27.94
C MET A 296 -8.50 9.74 28.74
N MET A 297 -9.54 10.26 28.08
CA MET A 297 -10.64 10.95 28.76
C MET A 297 -11.41 10.02 29.69
N ARG A 298 -11.56 8.74 29.35
CA ARG A 298 -12.14 7.73 30.24
C ARG A 298 -11.32 7.58 31.52
N HIS A 299 -9.99 7.62 31.44
CA HIS A 299 -9.12 7.58 32.62
C HIS A 299 -9.21 8.86 33.45
N ILE A 300 -9.28 10.04 32.81
CA ILE A 300 -9.44 11.33 33.50
C ILE A 300 -10.75 11.34 34.29
N ASN A 301 -11.87 10.89 33.70
CA ASN A 301 -13.18 10.84 34.35
C ASN A 301 -13.28 9.84 35.52
N ILE A 302 -12.29 8.97 35.72
CA ILE A 302 -12.24 8.09 36.90
C ILE A 302 -11.58 8.82 38.09
N VAL A 303 -10.72 9.80 37.79
CA VAL A 303 -9.94 10.54 38.80
C VAL A 303 -10.66 11.80 39.27
N PHE A 304 -11.46 12.41 38.41
CA PHE A 304 -12.28 13.60 38.71
C PHE A 304 -13.77 13.23 38.77
#